data_AF-A0A9X1ZE58-F1
#
_entry.id   AF-A0A9X1ZE58-F1
#
_cell.length_a   1.000
_cell.length_b   1.000
_cell.length_c   1.000
_cell.angle_alpha   90.00
_cell.angle_beta   90.00
_cell.angle_gamma   90.00
#
_symmetry.space_group_name_H-M   'P 1'
#
loop_
_entity.id
_entity.type
_entity.pdbx_description
1 polymer ?
#
loop_
_entity_poly.entity_id
_entity_poly.type
_entity_poly.pdbx_seq_one_letter_code
_entity_poly.pdbx_strand_id
1 'polypeptide(L)'
;MKQQTENCPLCQKLNRCAVTLGGDINECWCNTQPYLTKEGLTKVLTEEVLVTLDGSACICESCLNSIKAELAMKHALYKQVD
;
A
#
# COMPACT_ATOMS: atom_id res chain seq x y z
N MET A 1 14.17 5.99 -15.31
CA MET A 1 13.77 5.89 -13.89
C MET A 1 12.27 6.13 -13.83
N LYS A 2 11.47 5.26 -13.19
CA LYS A 2 10.04 5.54 -13.00
C LYS A 2 9.94 6.63 -11.93
N GLN A 3 9.36 7.78 -12.27
CA GLN A 3 9.20 8.87 -11.33
C GLN A 3 8.10 8.52 -10.33
N GLN A 4 8.39 8.68 -9.04
CA GLN A 4 7.42 8.34 -8.01
C GLN A 4 6.45 9.51 -7.82
N THR A 5 5.15 9.23 -7.75
CA THR A 5 4.14 10.28 -7.54
C THR A 5 4.09 10.71 -6.07
N GLU A 6 3.67 11.95 -5.82
CA GLU A 6 3.61 12.52 -4.46
C GLU A 6 2.38 12.09 -3.66
N ASN A 7 1.34 11.64 -4.36
CA ASN A 7 0.05 11.29 -3.78
C ASN A 7 -0.12 9.78 -3.70
N CYS A 8 -0.79 9.34 -2.64
CA CYS A 8 -1.20 7.95 -2.45
C CYS A 8 -2.31 7.61 -3.46
N PRO A 9 -2.16 6.56 -4.27
CA PRO A 9 -3.15 6.22 -5.30
C PRO A 9 -4.52 5.86 -4.72
N LEU A 10 -4.57 5.41 -3.47
CA LEU A 10 -5.82 5.00 -2.80
C LEU A 10 -6.66 6.14 -2.22
N CYS A 11 -6.02 7.21 -1.71
CA CYS A 11 -6.74 8.28 -1.00
C CYS A 11 -6.40 9.68 -1.50
N GLN A 12 -5.51 9.80 -2.48
CA GLN A 12 -5.09 11.04 -3.12
C GLN A 12 -4.43 12.08 -2.19
N LYS A 13 -4.15 11.71 -0.92
CA LYS A 13 -3.34 12.51 0.02
C LYS A 13 -1.86 12.22 -0.17
N LEU A 14 -0.99 13.10 0.34
CA LEU A 14 0.47 12.93 0.31
C LEU A 14 0.90 11.55 0.82
N ASN A 15 1.69 10.82 0.03
CA ASN A 15 2.22 9.50 0.41
C ASN A 15 3.47 9.57 1.31
N ARG A 16 4.08 10.75 1.43
CA ARG A 16 5.27 11.06 2.25
C ARG A 16 6.50 10.19 1.89
N CYS A 17 6.66 9.82 0.63
CA CYS A 17 7.89 9.20 0.18
C CYS A 17 9.07 10.18 0.25
N ALA A 18 10.26 9.72 0.63
CA ALA A 18 11.45 10.56 0.71
C ALA A 18 11.78 11.27 -0.62
N VAL A 19 11.57 10.61 -1.77
CA VAL A 19 11.82 11.21 -3.09
C VAL A 19 10.96 12.44 -3.39
N THR A 20 9.76 12.57 -2.81
CA THR A 20 8.92 13.78 -2.97
C THR A 20 9.53 14.98 -2.23
N LEU A 21 10.49 14.73 -1.35
CA LEU A 21 11.22 15.72 -0.58
C LEU A 21 12.70 15.81 -1.02
N GLY A 22 13.06 15.18 -2.15
CA GLY A 22 14.42 15.17 -2.68
C GLY A 22 15.36 14.12 -2.05
N GLY A 23 14.84 13.22 -1.23
CA GLY A 23 15.58 12.09 -0.65
C GLY A 23 15.70 10.89 -1.59
N ASP A 24 16.35 9.83 -1.12
CA ASP A 24 16.58 8.61 -1.90
C ASP A 24 15.35 7.68 -1.91
N ILE A 25 15.15 6.92 -2.99
CA ILE A 25 14.04 5.95 -3.09
C ILE A 25 14.08 4.92 -1.95
N ASN A 26 15.27 4.49 -1.53
CA ASN A 26 15.45 3.51 -0.47
C ASN A 26 15.05 4.06 0.92
N GLU A 27 14.99 5.38 1.07
CA GLU A 27 14.53 6.04 2.30
C GLU A 27 13.00 6.15 2.37
N CYS A 28 12.29 5.83 1.29
CA CYS A 28 10.84 5.77 1.33
C CYS A 28 10.37 4.67 2.28
N TRP A 29 9.62 5.08 3.30
CA TRP A 29 9.11 4.18 4.32
C TRP A 29 8.34 2.98 3.73
N CYS A 30 7.67 3.12 2.56
CA CYS A 30 6.95 2.02 1.93
C CYS A 30 7.85 0.87 1.44
N ASN A 31 9.14 1.13 1.16
CA ASN A 31 10.12 0.09 0.83
C ASN A 31 10.53 -0.77 2.03
N THR A 32 10.26 -0.30 3.24
CA THR A 32 10.54 -1.03 4.49
C THR A 32 9.36 -1.90 4.95
N GLN A 33 8.27 -1.95 4.18
CA GLN A 33 7.03 -2.62 4.57
C GLN A 33 6.92 -4.02 3.94
N PRO A 34 7.17 -5.11 4.69
CA PRO A 34 7.14 -6.46 4.15
C PRO A 34 5.74 -6.95 3.75
N TYR A 35 4.69 -6.20 4.11
CA TYR A 35 3.28 -6.62 3.97
C TYR A 35 2.60 -6.13 2.68
N LEU A 36 3.29 -5.35 1.85
CA LEU A 36 2.78 -4.88 0.55
C LEU A 36 3.16 -5.86 -0.57
N THR A 37 2.68 -7.09 -0.49
CA THR A 37 2.76 -8.01 -1.65
C THR A 37 1.53 -7.84 -2.52
N LYS A 38 1.68 -8.06 -3.83
CA LYS A 38 0.54 -8.06 -4.77
C LYS A 38 -0.56 -9.04 -4.31
N GLU A 39 -0.18 -10.21 -3.80
CA GLU A 39 -1.12 -11.21 -3.27
C GLU A 39 -1.85 -10.74 -2.00
N GLY A 40 -1.18 -10.03 -1.08
CA GLY A 40 -1.84 -9.46 0.09
C GLY A 40 -2.87 -8.41 -0.30
N LEU A 41 -2.53 -7.56 -1.27
CA LEU A 41 -3.43 -6.53 -1.78
C LEU A 41 -4.66 -7.13 -2.47
N THR A 42 -4.53 -8.21 -3.24
CA THR A 42 -5.68 -8.83 -3.93
C THR A 42 -6.70 -9.46 -2.99
N LYS A 43 -6.32 -9.75 -1.75
CA LYS A 43 -7.25 -10.26 -0.72
C LYS A 43 -8.14 -9.17 -0.13
N VAL A 44 -7.78 -7.90 -0.26
CA VAL A 44 -8.48 -6.76 0.37
C VAL A 44 -9.07 -5.80 -0.64
N LEU A 45 -8.31 -5.46 -1.68
CA LEU A 45 -8.69 -4.49 -2.68
C LEU A 45 -9.49 -5.13 -3.81
N THR A 46 -10.38 -4.35 -4.41
CA THR A 46 -11.11 -4.76 -5.62
C THR A 46 -10.18 -4.72 -6.84
N GLU A 47 -10.55 -5.45 -7.90
CA GLU A 47 -9.81 -5.44 -9.17
C GLU A 47 -9.68 -4.01 -9.74
N GLU A 48 -10.75 -3.22 -9.67
CA GLU A 48 -10.75 -1.81 -10.09
C GLU A 48 -9.70 -0.98 -9.35
N VAL A 49 -9.51 -1.20 -8.05
CA VAL A 49 -8.47 -0.50 -7.30
C VAL A 49 -7.09 -1.04 -7.64
N LEU A 50 -6.94 -2.36 -7.80
CA LEU A 50 -5.65 -2.99 -8.13
C LEU A 50 -5.09 -2.49 -9.47
N VAL A 51 -5.93 -2.25 -10.48
CA VAL A 51 -5.46 -1.72 -11.78
C VAL A 51 -4.92 -0.29 -11.67
N THR A 52 -5.30 0.46 -10.64
CA THR A 52 -4.71 1.79 -10.36
C THR A 52 -3.35 1.72 -9.67
N LEU A 53 -2.95 0.55 -9.17
CA LEU A 53 -1.68 0.32 -8.49
C LEU A 53 -0.62 -0.19 -9.49
N ASP A 54 0.03 0.73 -10.19
CA ASP A 54 1.05 0.44 -11.20
C ASP A 54 2.49 0.34 -10.64
N GLY A 55 2.63 0.50 -9.31
CA GLY A 55 3.91 0.53 -8.61
C GLY A 55 4.71 1.82 -8.79
N SER A 56 4.11 2.87 -9.36
CA SER A 56 4.74 4.21 -9.48
C SER A 56 4.57 5.08 -8.24
N ALA A 57 3.85 4.62 -7.22
CA ALA A 57 3.50 5.43 -6.05
C ALA A 57 3.54 4.60 -4.77
N CYS A 58 4.01 5.17 -3.66
CA CYS A 58 3.77 4.56 -2.35
C CYS A 58 2.27 4.69 -2.00
N ILE A 59 1.69 3.63 -1.48
CA ILE A 59 0.46 3.71 -0.68
C ILE A 59 0.83 4.37 0.65
N CYS A 60 0.11 5.41 1.12
CA CYS A 60 0.41 6.11 2.38
C CYS A 60 0.25 5.21 3.61
N GLU A 61 0.91 5.57 4.73
CA GLU A 61 0.90 4.78 5.97
C GLU A 61 -0.51 4.53 6.51
N SER A 62 -1.37 5.55 6.46
CA SER A 62 -2.77 5.43 6.90
C SER A 62 -3.53 4.38 6.09
N CYS A 63 -3.41 4.40 4.75
CA CYS A 63 -4.07 3.40 3.91
C CYS A 63 -3.48 2.01 4.13
N LEU A 64 -2.15 1.91 4.29
CA LEU A 64 -1.51 0.63 4.57
C LEU A 64 -2.01 0.04 5.90
N ASN A 65 -2.16 0.85 6.94
CA ASN A 65 -2.65 0.40 8.24
C ASN A 65 -4.11 -0.09 8.15
N SER A 66 -4.96 0.59 7.38
CA SER A 66 -6.33 0.11 7.10
C SER A 66 -6.32 -1.25 6.39
N ILE A 67 -5.49 -1.42 5.36
CA ILE A 67 -5.36 -2.70 4.64
C ILE A 67 -4.87 -3.82 5.57
N LYS A 68 -3.87 -3.56 6.41
CA LYS A 68 -3.37 -4.52 7.40
C LYS A 68 -4.46 -4.94 8.39
N ALA A 69 -5.27 -3.99 8.87
CA ALA A 69 -6.39 -4.28 9.75
C ALA A 69 -7.45 -5.15 9.07
N GLU A 70 -7.80 -4.86 7.82
CA GLU A 70 -8.74 -5.67 7.04
C GLU A 70 -8.20 -7.08 6.76
N LEU A 71 -6.92 -7.24 6.42
CA LEU A 71 -6.28 -8.56 6.30
C LEU A 71 -6.37 -9.36 7.59
N ALA A 72 -6.07 -8.72 8.73
CA ALA A 72 -6.16 -9.35 10.04
C ALA A 72 -7.58 -9.79 10.37
N MET A 73 -8.59 -8.94 10.09
CA MET A 73 -10.00 -9.28 10.27
C MET A 73 -10.44 -10.44 9.37
N LYS A 74 -10.09 -10.43 8.07
CA LYS A 74 -10.41 -11.54 7.17
C LYS A 74 -9.76 -12.85 7.60
N HIS A 75 -8.47 -12.82 8.00
CA HIS A 75 -7.82 -14.00 8.56
C HIS A 75 -8.47 -14.49 9.86
N ALA A 76 -8.92 -13.58 10.73
CA ALA A 76 -9.64 -13.96 11.94
C ALA A 76 -10.99 -14.62 11.62
N LEU A 77 -11.73 -14.13 10.61
CA LEU A 77 -12.97 -14.74 10.14
C LEU A 77 -12.73 -16.16 9.59
N TYR A 78 -11.70 -16.38 8.77
CA TYR A 78 -11.39 -17.71 8.25
C TYR A 78 -11.00 -18.72 9.35
N LYS A 79 -10.40 -18.28 10.45
CA LYS A 79 -10.11 -19.13 11.62
C LYS A 79 -11.33 -19.46 12.47
N GLN A 80 -12.46 -18.77 12.28
CA GLN A 80 -13.70 -19.02 13.02
C GLN A 80 -14.63 -20.01 12.28
N VAL A 81 -14.26 -20.50 11.10
CA VAL A 81 -15.07 -21.41 10.28
C VAL A 81 -14.67 -22.89 10.46
N ASP A 82 -14.00 -23.23 11.56
CA ASP A 82 -13.74 -24.63 11.97
C ASP A 82 -14.90 -25.21 12.79
#